data_AF-A0A5R8M986-F1
#
_entry.id   AF-A0A5R8M986-F1
#
_cell.length_a   1.000
_cell.length_b   1.000
_cell.length_c   1.000
_cell.angle_alpha   90.00
_cell.angle_beta   90.00
_cell.angle_gamma   90.00
#
_symmetry.space_group_name_H-M   'P 1'
#
loop_
_entity.id
_entity.type
_entity.pdbx_description
1 polymer ?
#
loop_
_entity_poly.entity_id
_entity_poly.type
_entity_poly.pdbx_seq_one_letter_code
_entity_poly.pdbx_strand_id
1 'polypeptide(L)'
;MGRVAGVRGPGLVVVWPVVERAVRVSLRLMCLDVFCSEAVTRDGVAVRVRGGAVAEVSDPVRFAMTMDGPLVAATVVAERELRRQVADADLADLPAMAGRCGTEMAERISETTSRWGVRVTLLDIDDVQVPLRGELIAWADRLRETRPGG
;
A
#
# COMPACT_ATOMS: atom_id res chain seq x y z
N MET A 1 -10.74 30.58 -9.12
CA MET A 1 -9.51 30.26 -8.38
C MET A 1 -9.77 30.50 -6.90
N GLY A 2 -9.99 29.44 -6.12
CA GLY A 2 -10.24 29.56 -4.68
C GLY A 2 -8.97 29.90 -3.92
N ARG A 3 -9.03 30.91 -3.04
CA ARG A 3 -7.94 31.23 -2.11
C ARG A 3 -8.02 30.27 -0.92
N VAL A 4 -6.92 29.61 -0.59
CA VAL A 4 -6.78 28.94 0.71
C VAL A 4 -6.17 29.88 1.72
N ALA A 5 -6.88 30.09 2.82
CA ALA A 5 -6.28 30.62 4.02
C ALA A 5 -5.42 29.50 4.63
N GLY A 6 -4.13 29.78 4.84
CA GLY A 6 -3.11 28.80 5.22
C GLY A 6 -3.37 28.05 6.52
N VAL A 7 -2.53 27.04 6.77
CA VAL A 7 -2.52 26.19 7.98
C VAL A 7 -2.51 27.08 9.23
N ARG A 8 -3.61 27.12 9.98
CA ARG A 8 -3.67 27.85 11.26
C ARG A 8 -3.44 26.86 12.39
N GLY A 9 -2.37 27.07 13.16
CA GLY A 9 -2.08 26.32 14.38
C GLY A 9 -3.16 26.49 15.46
N PRO A 10 -3.06 25.78 16.60
CA PRO A 10 -4.09 25.78 17.64
C PRO A 10 -4.29 27.21 18.19
N GLY A 11 -5.40 27.83 17.82
CA GLY A 11 -5.79 29.20 18.14
C GLY A 11 -7.22 29.46 17.69
N LEU A 12 -7.81 30.61 18.06
CA LEU A 12 -9.20 30.94 17.72
C LEU A 12 -9.36 31.07 16.19
N VAL A 13 -10.01 30.09 15.56
CA VAL A 13 -10.25 30.09 14.10
C VAL A 13 -11.68 30.56 13.84
N VAL A 14 -11.82 31.71 13.17
CA VAL A 14 -13.09 32.18 12.61
C VAL A 14 -13.30 31.46 11.28
N VAL A 15 -14.19 30.47 11.27
CA VAL A 15 -14.60 29.75 10.04
C VAL A 15 -15.87 30.41 9.52
N TRP A 16 -15.87 30.87 8.27
CA TRP A 16 -17.10 31.41 7.65
C TRP A 16 -17.97 30.28 7.10
N PRO A 17 -19.11 29.94 7.73
CA PRO A 17 -19.83 28.68 7.46
C PRO A 17 -20.45 28.58 6.06
N VAL A 18 -20.49 29.68 5.31
CA VAL A 18 -21.06 29.75 3.95
C VAL A 18 -20.02 29.42 2.86
N VAL A 19 -18.73 29.63 3.12
CA VAL A 19 -17.66 29.51 2.11
C VAL A 19 -16.56 28.51 2.52
N GLU A 20 -16.39 28.29 3.82
CA GLU A 20 -15.30 27.48 4.37
C GLU A 20 -15.84 26.19 5.01
N ARG A 21 -15.32 25.03 4.59
CA ARG A 21 -15.49 23.77 5.33
C ARG A 21 -14.32 23.61 6.29
N ALA A 22 -14.62 23.47 7.57
CA ALA A 22 -13.64 23.06 8.57
C ALA A 22 -13.37 21.55 8.43
N VAL A 23 -12.15 21.19 8.04
CA VAL A 23 -11.69 19.79 8.00
C VAL A 23 -10.70 19.59 9.14
N ARG A 24 -11.02 18.69 10.08
CA ARG A 24 -10.08 18.27 11.12
C ARG A 24 -9.11 17.27 10.51
N VAL A 25 -7.83 17.63 10.48
CA VAL A 25 -6.76 16.75 9.98
C VAL A 25 -5.87 16.36 11.16
N SER A 26 -5.71 15.05 11.38
CA SER A 26 -4.79 14.54 12.39
C SER A 26 -3.39 14.46 11.79
N LEU A 27 -2.40 15.04 12.47
CA LEU A 27 -0.99 14.99 12.10
C LEU A 27 -0.26 13.78 12.71
N ARG A 28 -1.00 12.84 13.29
CA ARG A 28 -0.42 11.62 13.88
C ARG A 28 -0.06 10.61 12.79
N LEU A 29 0.89 9.74 13.11
CA LEU A 29 1.17 8.54 12.32
C LEU A 29 -0.09 7.67 12.24
N MET A 30 -0.35 7.16 11.06
CA MET A 30 -1.47 6.30 10.70
C MET A 30 -0.94 5.04 10.02
N CYS A 31 -1.46 3.88 10.44
CA CYS A 31 -1.19 2.63 9.76
C CYS A 31 -2.15 2.47 8.59
N LEU A 32 -1.60 2.15 7.42
CA LEU A 32 -2.32 1.85 6.20
C LEU A 32 -2.09 0.38 5.86
N ASP A 33 -3.16 -0.39 5.76
CA ASP A 33 -3.06 -1.77 5.31
C ASP A 33 -2.87 -1.80 3.78
N VAL A 34 -1.85 -2.52 3.32
CA VAL A 34 -1.53 -2.69 1.90
C VAL A 34 -1.66 -4.17 1.54
N PHE A 35 -2.57 -4.48 0.63
CA PHE A 35 -2.82 -5.85 0.18
C PHE A 35 -2.62 -5.95 -1.33
N CYS A 36 -1.60 -6.69 -1.76
CA CYS A 36 -1.43 -7.03 -3.16
C CYS A 36 -1.97 -8.44 -3.39
N SER A 37 -3.23 -8.50 -3.83
CA SER A 37 -3.85 -9.75 -4.27
C SER A 37 -3.38 -10.04 -5.69
N GLU A 38 -2.70 -11.17 -5.90
CA GLU A 38 -2.34 -11.69 -7.24
C GLU A 38 -1.23 -10.88 -7.96
N ALA A 39 0.01 -11.01 -7.46
CA ALA A 39 1.21 -10.58 -8.18
C ALA A 39 1.91 -11.81 -8.77
N VAL A 40 2.47 -11.68 -9.97
CA VAL A 40 3.28 -12.75 -10.59
C VAL A 40 4.73 -12.31 -10.54
N THR A 41 5.58 -13.14 -9.95
CA THR A 41 7.04 -12.92 -9.91
C THR A 41 7.67 -13.09 -11.29
N ARG A 42 8.94 -12.70 -11.45
CA ARG A 42 9.67 -12.89 -12.71
C ARG A 42 9.69 -14.35 -13.18
N ASP A 43 9.71 -15.30 -12.24
CA ASP A 43 9.71 -16.74 -12.50
C ASP A 43 8.33 -17.31 -12.87
N GLY A 44 7.30 -16.47 -12.99
CA GLY A 44 5.95 -16.89 -13.34
C GLY A 44 5.16 -17.49 -12.17
N VAL A 45 5.60 -17.28 -10.93
CA VAL A 45 4.90 -17.77 -9.74
C VAL A 45 3.94 -16.71 -9.25
N ALA A 46 2.65 -17.06 -9.20
CA ALA A 46 1.65 -16.21 -8.55
C ALA A 46 1.90 -16.19 -7.03
N VAL A 47 1.88 -15.02 -6.42
CA VAL A 47 2.06 -14.82 -4.97
C VAL A 47 1.02 -13.80 -4.48
N ARG A 48 0.66 -13.92 -3.20
CA ARG A 48 -0.10 -12.90 -2.48
C ARG A 48 0.81 -12.26 -1.45
N VAL A 49 0.83 -10.94 -1.43
CA VAL A 49 1.67 -10.18 -0.50
C VAL A 49 0.79 -9.26 0.33
N ARG A 50 1.02 -9.29 1.64
CA ARG A 50 0.40 -8.40 2.62
C ARG A 50 1.48 -7.63 3.34
N GLY A 51 1.21 -6.36 3.61
CA GLY A 51 2.08 -5.51 4.40
C GLY A 51 1.35 -4.32 4.99
N GLY A 52 2.07 -3.57 5.82
CA GLY A 52 1.61 -2.33 6.42
C GLY A 52 2.49 -1.16 6.01
N ALA A 53 1.87 -0.01 5.73
CA ALA A 53 2.59 1.25 5.56
C ALA A 53 2.28 2.18 6.73
N VAL A 54 3.28 2.90 7.22
CA VAL A 54 3.10 3.98 8.19
C VAL A 54 3.15 5.30 7.44
N ALA A 55 2.08 6.08 7.52
CA ALA A 55 1.95 7.37 6.87
C ALA A 55 1.66 8.50 7.87
N GLU A 56 2.09 9.71 7.54
CA GLU A 56 1.74 10.94 8.25
C GLU A 56 1.24 11.99 7.26
N VAL A 57 0.49 12.97 7.79
CA VAL A 57 0.11 14.15 7.01
C VAL A 57 1.26 15.15 7.03
N SER A 58 1.85 15.40 5.87
CA SER A 58 2.95 16.35 5.68
C SER A 58 2.47 17.77 5.39
N ASP A 59 1.35 17.92 4.67
CA ASP A 59 0.73 19.22 4.36
C ASP A 59 -0.79 19.13 4.56
N PRO A 60 -1.33 19.67 5.66
CA PRO A 60 -2.76 19.56 5.96
C PRO A 60 -3.64 20.39 5.02
N VAL A 61 -3.11 21.41 4.35
CA VAL A 61 -3.86 22.19 3.33
C VAL A 61 -4.03 21.34 2.08
N ARG A 62 -2.96 20.72 1.57
CA ARG A 62 -3.05 19.79 0.43
C ARG A 62 -3.90 18.56 0.74
N PHE A 63 -3.76 18.03 1.95
CA PHE A 63 -4.57 16.91 2.42
C PHE A 63 -6.06 17.24 2.40
N ALA A 64 -6.46 18.43 2.86
CA ALA A 64 -7.86 18.86 2.87
C ALA A 64 -8.40 19.22 1.47
N MET A 65 -7.54 19.65 0.54
CA MET A 65 -7.93 19.99 -0.83
C MET A 65 -8.13 18.78 -1.74
N THR A 66 -7.45 17.67 -1.44
CA THR A 66 -7.45 16.49 -2.31
C THR A 66 -8.81 15.79 -2.24
N MET A 67 -9.44 15.55 -3.39
CA MET A 67 -10.68 14.78 -3.48
C MET A 67 -10.39 13.28 -3.25
N ASP A 68 -11.38 12.56 -2.70
CA ASP A 68 -11.38 11.09 -2.54
C ASP A 68 -10.41 10.48 -1.51
N GLY A 69 -9.96 11.26 -0.53
CA GLY A 69 -9.25 10.72 0.64
C GLY A 69 -7.77 10.41 0.36
N PRO A 70 -6.84 11.30 0.76
CA PRO A 70 -5.40 11.17 0.46
C PRO A 70 -4.76 9.86 0.92
N LEU A 71 -5.25 9.31 2.04
CA LEU A 71 -4.74 8.06 2.62
C LEU A 71 -5.09 6.86 1.73
N VAL A 72 -6.31 6.84 1.17
CA VAL A 72 -6.74 5.77 0.26
C VAL A 72 -5.91 5.82 -1.03
N ALA A 73 -5.70 7.02 -1.57
CA ALA A 73 -4.84 7.21 -2.73
C ALA A 73 -3.39 6.76 -2.43
N ALA A 74 -2.86 7.05 -1.25
CA ALA A 74 -1.55 6.57 -0.81
C ALA A 74 -1.47 5.04 -0.74
N THR A 75 -2.50 4.37 -0.19
CA THR A 75 -2.59 2.91 -0.16
C THR A 75 -2.56 2.31 -1.57
N VAL A 76 -3.31 2.87 -2.51
CA VAL A 76 -3.34 2.38 -3.91
C VAL A 76 -1.99 2.54 -4.60
N VAL A 77 -1.26 3.64 -4.33
CA VAL A 77 0.10 3.84 -4.85
C VAL A 77 1.06 2.84 -4.22
N ALA A 78 0.97 2.62 -2.91
CA ALA A 78 1.79 1.63 -2.20
C ALA A 78 1.57 0.22 -2.75
N GLU A 79 0.33 -0.18 -2.99
CA GLU A 79 -0.01 -1.49 -3.59
C GLU A 79 0.57 -1.63 -5.00
N ARG A 80 0.51 -0.58 -5.81
CA ARG A 80 1.07 -0.59 -7.16
C ARG A 80 2.59 -0.73 -7.16
N GLU A 81 3.28 -0.01 -6.29
CA GLU A 81 4.74 -0.11 -6.18
C GLU A 81 5.16 -1.47 -5.61
N LEU A 82 4.43 -2.00 -4.62
CA LEU A 82 4.63 -3.36 -4.12
C LEU A 82 4.49 -4.40 -5.21
N ARG A 83 3.41 -4.34 -5.99
CA ARG A 83 3.18 -5.24 -7.13
C ARG A 83 4.29 -5.16 -8.17
N ARG A 84 4.77 -3.95 -8.48
CA ARG A 84 5.87 -3.74 -9.42
C ARG A 84 7.16 -4.38 -8.91
N GLN A 85 7.50 -4.15 -7.65
CA GLN A 85 8.71 -4.71 -7.05
C GLN A 85 8.67 -6.24 -7.02
N VAL A 86 7.51 -6.83 -6.71
CA VAL A 86 7.30 -8.27 -6.75
C VAL A 86 7.43 -8.83 -8.17
N ALA A 87 6.95 -8.12 -9.18
CA ALA A 87 7.10 -8.52 -10.58
C ALA A 87 8.56 -8.48 -11.05
N ASP A 88 9.37 -7.58 -10.49
CA ASP A 88 10.80 -7.45 -10.76
C ASP A 88 11.66 -8.37 -9.87
N ALA A 89 11.07 -9.17 -8.98
CA ALA A 89 11.77 -10.09 -8.10
C ALA A 89 11.49 -11.55 -8.45
N ASP A 90 12.48 -12.40 -8.19
CA ASP A 90 12.36 -13.86 -8.28
C ASP A 90 11.75 -14.38 -6.97
N LEU A 91 11.09 -15.54 -6.99
CA LEU A 91 10.39 -16.04 -5.79
C LEU A 91 11.34 -16.23 -4.61
N ALA A 92 12.56 -16.72 -4.90
CA ALA A 92 13.58 -16.99 -3.90
C ALA A 92 14.08 -15.71 -3.20
N ASP A 93 13.96 -14.56 -3.86
CA ASP A 93 14.47 -13.28 -3.36
C ASP A 93 13.43 -12.50 -2.55
N LEU A 94 12.13 -12.86 -2.62
CA LEU A 94 11.06 -12.16 -1.91
C LEU A 94 11.29 -12.04 -0.38
N PRO A 95 11.74 -13.08 0.34
CA PRO A 95 12.00 -12.96 1.78
C PRO A 95 13.11 -11.95 2.09
N ALA A 96 14.12 -11.87 1.22
CA ALA A 96 15.24 -10.96 1.40
C ALA A 96 14.90 -9.52 0.95
N MET A 97 14.01 -9.37 -0.03
CA MET A 97 13.43 -8.10 -0.48
C MET A 97 12.62 -7.44 0.64
N ALA A 98 11.83 -8.22 1.39
CA ALA A 98 10.99 -7.72 2.47
C ALA A 98 11.77 -6.89 3.51
N GLY A 99 12.96 -7.32 3.89
CA GLY A 99 13.80 -6.59 4.84
C GLY A 99 14.60 -5.42 4.26
N ARG A 100 14.88 -5.39 2.94
CA ARG A 100 15.82 -4.43 2.34
C ARG A 100 15.16 -3.29 1.56
N CYS A 101 14.05 -3.58 0.88
CA CYS A 101 13.44 -2.62 -0.06
C CYS A 101 12.41 -1.70 0.59
N GLY A 102 12.00 -1.95 1.84
CA GLY A 102 10.95 -1.18 2.51
C GLY A 102 11.21 0.34 2.54
N THR A 103 12.46 0.75 2.81
CA THR A 103 12.84 2.18 2.85
C THR A 103 12.82 2.83 1.47
N GLU A 104 13.42 2.17 0.47
CA GLU A 104 13.46 2.69 -0.90
C GLU A 104 12.04 2.81 -1.49
N MET A 105 11.19 1.81 -1.23
CA MET A 105 9.79 1.84 -1.66
C MET A 105 9.03 2.96 -0.95
N ALA A 106 9.23 3.14 0.36
CA ALA A 106 8.63 4.23 1.11
C ALA A 106 9.02 5.61 0.54
N GLU A 107 10.27 5.81 0.13
CA GLU A 107 10.73 7.04 -0.52
C GLU A 107 10.01 7.28 -1.87
N ARG A 108 9.97 6.26 -2.73
CA ARG A 108 9.30 6.36 -4.06
C ARG A 108 7.79 6.61 -3.93
N ILE A 109 7.14 5.98 -2.96
CA ILE A 109 5.73 6.23 -2.65
C ILE A 109 5.55 7.64 -2.07
N SER A 110 6.45 8.08 -1.18
CA SER A 110 6.42 9.42 -0.59
C SER A 110 6.57 10.52 -1.63
N GLU A 111 7.39 10.33 -2.66
CA GLU A 111 7.54 11.30 -3.74
C GLU A 111 6.20 11.57 -4.46
N THR A 112 5.46 10.50 -4.76
CA THR A 112 4.16 10.60 -5.42
C THR A 112 3.08 11.16 -4.49
N THR A 113 3.03 10.67 -3.25
CA THR A 113 1.99 11.01 -2.26
C THR A 113 2.16 12.40 -1.65
N SER A 114 3.36 13.00 -1.75
CA SER A 114 3.64 14.38 -1.33
C SER A 114 2.71 15.41 -1.97
N ARG A 115 2.25 15.15 -3.19
CA ARG A 115 1.31 16.02 -3.93
C ARG A 115 -0.05 16.13 -3.24
N TRP A 116 -0.43 15.10 -2.47
CA TRP A 116 -1.66 15.01 -1.70
C TRP A 116 -1.47 15.39 -0.23
N GLY A 117 -0.27 15.82 0.18
CA GLY A 117 0.04 16.17 1.56
C GLY A 117 0.19 14.97 2.50
N VAL A 118 0.49 13.79 1.95
CA VAL A 118 0.79 12.56 2.71
C VAL A 118 2.26 12.21 2.52
N ARG A 119 2.90 11.74 3.59
CA ARG A 119 4.25 11.17 3.56
C ARG A 119 4.19 9.75 4.09
N VAL A 120 4.78 8.81 3.36
CA VAL A 120 4.98 7.45 3.84
C VAL A 120 6.36 7.36 4.50
N THR A 121 6.40 6.90 5.74
CA THR A 121 7.61 6.84 6.58
C THR A 121 8.23 5.44 6.55
N LEU A 122 7.39 4.41 6.52
CA LEU A 122 7.81 3.02 6.53
C LEU A 122 6.85 2.20 5.68
N LEU A 123 7.39 1.23 4.96
CA LEU A 123 6.65 0.12 4.36
C LEU A 123 7.25 -1.17 4.92
N ASP A 124 6.42 -1.98 5.55
CA ASP A 124 6.76 -3.29 6.08
C ASP A 124 5.96 -4.36 5.33
N ILE A 125 6.60 -5.49 5.03
CA ILE A 125 5.98 -6.62 4.34
C ILE A 125 5.82 -7.74 5.35
N ASP A 126 4.57 -7.98 5.76
CA ASP A 126 4.25 -8.90 6.85
C ASP A 126 4.28 -10.36 6.39
N ASP A 127 3.72 -10.65 5.20
CA ASP A 127 3.48 -12.02 4.76
C ASP A 127 3.52 -12.14 3.22
N VAL A 128 4.25 -13.15 2.74
CA VAL A 128 4.33 -13.53 1.33
C VAL A 128 3.83 -14.97 1.22
N GLN A 129 2.61 -15.12 0.74
CA GLN A 129 2.02 -16.43 0.50
C GLN A 129 2.21 -16.83 -0.95
N VAL A 130 3.01 -17.86 -1.17
CA VAL A 130 2.93 -18.63 -2.40
C VAL A 130 1.72 -19.54 -2.26
N PRO A 131 0.75 -19.54 -3.19
CA PRO A 131 -0.23 -20.60 -3.30
C PRO A 131 0.53 -21.87 -3.69
N LEU A 132 1.11 -22.54 -2.68
CA LEU A 132 1.82 -23.78 -2.88
C LEU A 132 0.78 -24.84 -3.23
N ARG A 133 0.70 -25.15 -4.53
CA ARG A 133 0.63 -26.54 -4.99
C ARG A 133 -0.59 -27.36 -4.53
N GLY A 134 -1.71 -26.72 -4.16
CA GLY A 134 -2.98 -27.44 -3.95
C GLY A 134 -3.43 -28.19 -5.20
N GLU A 135 -3.25 -27.58 -6.37
CA GLU A 135 -3.64 -28.19 -7.66
C GLU A 135 -2.76 -29.37 -8.07
N LEU A 136 -1.47 -29.34 -7.73
CA LEU A 136 -0.52 -30.41 -8.06
C LEU A 136 -0.67 -31.61 -7.11
N ILE A 137 -1.00 -31.37 -5.83
CA ILE A 137 -1.36 -32.44 -4.89
C ILE A 137 -2.72 -33.04 -5.27
N ALA A 138 -3.72 -32.22 -5.58
CA ALA A 138 -5.05 -32.67 -6.03
C ALA A 138 -5.01 -33.41 -7.40
N TRP A 139 -4.05 -33.08 -8.26
CA TRP A 139 -3.78 -33.83 -9.49
C TRP A 139 -3.08 -35.16 -9.20
N ALA A 140 -2.11 -35.19 -8.28
CA ALA A 140 -1.41 -36.41 -7.89
C ALA A 140 -2.32 -37.42 -7.17
N ASP A 141 -3.27 -36.97 -6.35
CA ASP A 141 -4.23 -37.83 -5.66
C ASP A 141 -5.25 -38.46 -6.63
N ARG A 142 -5.76 -37.71 -7.61
CA ARG A 142 -6.65 -38.25 -8.66
C ARG A 142 -6.00 -39.36 -9.49
N LEU A 143 -4.69 -39.27 -9.73
CA LEU A 143 -3.96 -40.30 -10.48
C LEU A 143 -3.67 -41.58 -9.69
N ARG A 144 -3.80 -41.54 -8.35
CA ARG A 144 -3.73 -42.76 -7.52
C ARG A 144 -5.04 -43.53 -7.54
N GLU A 145 -6.17 -42.86 -7.65
CA GLU A 145 -7.51 -43.48 -7.69
C GLU A 145 -7.87 -44.10 -9.05
N THR A 146 -7.27 -43.66 -10.16
CA THR A 146 -7.53 -44.21 -11.50
C THR A 146 -6.60 -45.37 -11.90
N ARG A 147 -5.92 -46.03 -10.96
CA ARG A 147 -5.33 -47.36 -11.22
C ARG A 147 -6.30 -48.44 -10.72
N PRO A 148 -7.18 -49.00 -11.57
CA PRO A 148 -7.79 -50.28 -11.25
C PRO A 148 -6.66 -51.29 -11.03
N GLY A 149 -6.76 -52.04 -9.93
CA GLY A 149 -5.92 -53.20 -9.68
C GLY A 149 -5.95 -54.16 -10.87
N GLY A 150 -4.83 -54.86 -11.06
CA GLY A 150 -4.70 -55.92 -12.06
C GLY A 150 -5.55 -57.15 -11.78
#